data_AF-A0A959N0Z3-F1
#
_entry.id   AF-A0A959N0Z3-F1
#
_cell.length_a   1.000
_cell.length_b   1.000
_cell.length_c   1.000
_cell.angle_alpha   90.00
_cell.angle_beta   90.00
_cell.angle_gamma   90.00
#
_symmetry.space_group_name_H-M   'P 1'
#
loop_
_entity.id
_entity.type
_entity.pdbx_description
1 polymer ?
#
loop_
_entity_poly.entity_id
_entity_poly.type
_entity_poly.pdbx_seq_one_letter_code
_entity_poly.pdbx_strand_id
1 'polypeptide(L)'
;MYKNKSASLEARLKNSKDLITFIKEYELYDPTPEDLKKENYETFVAEVDSAVTPLKNRSGALVNSAVTLKAVIKEVKQKSKYIRAEMHEIKGKDSEQYRLVNNIVKLITGENISEHSKRKQKIKKNLKEGEPEPEFNSVSELNRKSILGNFRSLLQLLKNFDFYNPSDSNITIAALEDLESRVTTSLADFAEKQSEFVNESSRISHYFDDKNGLKDRARRAKIHVKRKYGKDSQEYAALSKKKY
;
A
#
# COMPACT_ATOMS: atom_id res chain seq x y z
N MET A 1 1.65 4.88 -1.67
CA MET A 1 0.23 5.12 -1.32
C MET A 1 -0.03 4.82 0.16
N TYR A 2 0.28 3.62 0.67
CA TYR A 2 0.01 3.22 2.08
C TYR A 2 0.73 4.06 3.15
N LYS A 3 2.03 4.29 3.00
CA LYS A 3 2.83 5.16 3.89
C LYS A 3 2.25 6.57 4.03
N ASN A 4 1.60 7.09 2.99
CA ASN A 4 1.08 8.46 2.99
C ASN A 4 -0.22 8.59 3.81
N LYS A 5 -1.06 7.53 3.86
CA LYS A 5 -2.31 7.56 4.63
C LYS A 5 -2.02 7.51 6.12
N SER A 6 -1.21 6.56 6.59
CA SER A 6 -0.80 6.47 8.00
C SER A 6 -0.10 7.75 8.46
N ALA A 7 0.88 8.26 7.70
CA ALA A 7 1.56 9.51 8.03
C ALA A 7 0.61 10.73 8.08
N SER A 8 -0.40 10.77 7.21
CA SER A 8 -1.40 11.84 7.23
C SER A 8 -2.27 11.79 8.50
N LEU A 9 -2.65 10.61 8.98
CA LEU A 9 -3.45 10.47 10.19
C LEU A 9 -2.62 10.80 11.44
N GLU A 10 -1.35 10.38 11.48
CA GLU A 10 -0.40 10.78 12.53
C GLU A 10 -0.21 12.30 12.59
N ALA A 11 -0.11 12.98 11.45
CA ALA A 11 -0.02 14.44 11.41
C ALA A 11 -1.27 15.12 11.98
N ARG A 12 -2.47 14.64 11.64
CA ARG A 12 -3.74 15.17 12.19
C ARG A 12 -3.86 14.96 13.69
N LEU A 13 -3.43 13.79 14.18
CA LEU A 13 -3.35 13.50 15.61
C LEU A 13 -2.36 14.42 16.32
N LYS A 14 -1.14 14.59 15.76
CA LYS A 14 -0.15 15.53 16.30
C LYS A 14 -0.69 16.95 16.38
N ASN A 15 -1.37 17.41 15.33
CA ASN A 15 -1.99 18.73 15.34
C ASN A 15 -3.05 18.82 16.45
N SER A 16 -3.86 17.80 16.67
CA SER A 16 -4.86 17.79 17.74
C SER A 16 -4.22 17.76 19.14
N LYS A 17 -3.10 17.05 19.31
CA LYS A 17 -2.27 17.10 20.52
C LYS A 17 -1.72 18.51 20.78
N ASP A 18 -1.16 19.16 19.76
CA ASP A 18 -0.72 20.56 19.87
C ASP A 18 -1.89 21.49 20.26
N LEU A 19 -3.09 21.28 19.70
CA LEU A 19 -4.28 22.09 20.01
C LEU A 19 -4.68 21.98 21.48
N ILE A 20 -4.78 20.75 22.00
CA ILE A 20 -5.18 20.51 23.39
C ILE A 20 -4.16 21.14 24.35
N THR A 21 -2.86 21.07 24.04
CA THR A 21 -1.81 21.74 24.82
C THR A 21 -2.07 23.25 24.92
N PHE A 22 -2.37 23.95 23.82
CA PHE A 22 -2.65 25.39 23.88
C PHE A 22 -3.94 25.73 24.63
N ILE A 23 -5.06 25.05 24.34
CA ILE A 23 -6.33 25.40 24.97
C ILE A 23 -6.35 25.09 26.47
N LYS A 24 -5.46 24.23 26.96
CA LYS A 24 -5.27 24.01 28.40
C LYS A 24 -4.81 25.27 29.12
N GLU A 25 -3.91 26.04 28.50
CA GLU A 25 -3.36 27.29 29.05
C GLU A 25 -4.38 28.45 29.04
N TYR A 26 -5.46 28.33 28.27
CA TYR A 26 -6.46 29.39 28.11
C TYR A 26 -7.48 29.36 29.26
N GLU A 27 -7.40 30.34 30.17
CA GLU A 27 -8.24 30.43 31.38
C GLU A 27 -9.75 30.52 31.07
N LEU A 28 -10.13 31.36 30.11
CA LEU A 28 -11.53 31.58 29.71
C LEU A 28 -12.07 30.50 28.75
N TYR A 29 -11.30 29.44 28.46
CA TYR A 29 -11.76 28.37 27.59
C TYR A 29 -12.76 27.46 28.31
N ASP A 30 -14.05 27.80 28.16
CA ASP A 30 -15.18 27.03 28.69
C ASP A 30 -16.28 26.87 27.62
N PRO A 31 -16.17 25.86 26.74
CA PRO A 31 -17.14 25.64 25.67
C PRO A 31 -18.41 24.96 26.20
N THR A 32 -19.58 25.40 25.69
CA THR A 32 -20.87 24.75 26.02
C THR A 32 -20.94 23.27 25.59
N PRO A 33 -20.45 22.87 24.40
CA PRO A 33 -20.43 21.45 24.04
C PRO A 33 -19.47 20.67 24.92
N GLU A 34 -20.00 19.64 25.59
CA GLU A 34 -19.27 18.80 26.53
C GLU A 34 -18.02 18.15 25.89
N ASP A 35 -18.13 17.75 24.63
CA ASP A 35 -17.07 17.08 23.87
C ASP A 35 -15.86 17.99 23.56
N LEU A 36 -15.99 19.31 23.76
CA LEU A 36 -14.92 20.29 23.58
C LEU A 36 -14.29 20.74 24.88
N LYS A 37 -14.84 20.37 26.04
CA LYS A 37 -14.21 20.66 27.33
C LYS A 37 -12.84 20.00 27.40
N LYS A 38 -11.92 20.63 28.14
CA LYS A 38 -10.49 20.28 28.16
C LYS A 38 -10.27 18.78 28.43
N GLU A 39 -10.86 18.25 29.50
CA GLU A 39 -10.72 16.85 29.91
C GLU A 39 -11.31 15.87 28.89
N ASN A 40 -12.49 16.17 28.35
CA ASN A 40 -13.16 15.31 27.36
C ASN A 40 -12.43 15.30 26.02
N TYR A 41 -11.92 16.45 25.57
CA TYR A 41 -11.16 16.51 24.32
C TYR A 41 -9.78 15.85 24.49
N GLU A 42 -9.13 16.01 25.64
CA GLU A 42 -7.90 15.28 25.95
C GLU A 42 -8.11 13.76 25.97
N THR A 43 -9.16 13.29 26.64
CA THR A 43 -9.54 11.87 26.66
C THR A 43 -9.76 11.34 25.25
N PHE A 44 -10.51 12.06 24.43
CA PHE A 44 -10.70 11.69 23.03
C PHE A 44 -9.39 11.64 22.24
N VAL A 45 -8.49 12.61 22.41
CA VAL A 45 -7.17 12.60 21.74
C VAL A 45 -6.33 11.39 22.17
N ALA A 46 -6.39 10.99 23.44
CA ALA A 46 -5.72 9.79 23.94
C ALA A 46 -6.31 8.49 23.38
N GLU A 47 -7.64 8.43 23.22
CA GLU A 47 -8.32 7.32 22.52
C GLU A 47 -7.86 7.20 21.07
N VAL A 48 -7.81 8.33 20.33
CA VAL A 48 -7.33 8.33 18.94
C VAL A 48 -5.86 7.92 18.84
N ASP A 49 -5.01 8.37 19.77
CA ASP A 49 -3.60 7.98 19.82
C ASP A 49 -3.41 6.47 19.99
N SER A 50 -4.19 5.90 20.91
CA SER A 50 -4.24 4.45 21.11
C SER A 50 -4.73 3.71 19.86
N ALA A 51 -5.73 4.26 19.17
CA ALA A 51 -6.28 3.68 17.94
C ALA A 51 -5.34 3.77 16.72
N VAL A 52 -4.46 4.79 16.65
CA VAL A 52 -3.51 4.95 15.54
C VAL A 52 -2.32 3.98 15.64
N THR A 53 -1.96 3.54 16.85
CA THR A 53 -0.80 2.67 17.07
C THR A 53 -0.89 1.35 16.28
N PRO A 54 -2.00 0.58 16.30
CA PRO A 54 -2.17 -0.59 15.44
C PRO A 54 -2.03 -0.29 13.95
N LEU A 55 -2.58 0.84 13.47
CA LEU A 55 -2.51 1.22 12.06
C LEU A 55 -1.06 1.47 11.62
N LYS A 56 -0.26 2.14 12.46
CA LYS A 56 1.16 2.38 12.20
C LYS A 56 1.93 1.06 12.05
N ASN A 57 1.71 0.13 12.97
CA ASN A 57 2.36 -1.18 12.93
C ASN A 57 1.98 -1.96 11.67
N ARG A 58 0.69 -1.99 11.31
CA ARG A 58 0.20 -2.63 10.08
C ARG A 58 0.72 -1.95 8.81
N SER A 59 0.85 -0.62 8.82
CA SER A 59 1.48 0.11 7.72
C SER A 59 2.96 -0.29 7.56
N GLY A 60 3.69 -0.47 8.67
CA GLY A 60 5.07 -0.94 8.64
C GLY A 60 5.18 -2.36 8.07
N ALA A 61 4.34 -3.28 8.56
CA ALA A 61 4.29 -4.66 8.07
C ALA A 61 3.97 -4.73 6.57
N LEU A 62 2.98 -3.98 6.09
CA LEU A 62 2.62 -3.90 4.67
C LEU A 62 3.75 -3.34 3.79
N VAL A 63 4.49 -2.34 4.29
CA VAL A 63 5.65 -1.81 3.55
C VAL A 63 6.74 -2.87 3.44
N ASN A 64 7.01 -3.60 4.52
CA ASN A 64 8.03 -4.66 4.53
C ASN A 64 7.65 -5.80 3.58
N SER A 65 6.41 -6.30 3.63
CA SER A 65 5.93 -7.35 2.72
C SER A 65 5.99 -6.90 1.26
N ALA A 66 5.69 -5.63 0.97
CA ALA A 66 5.82 -5.06 -0.37
C ALA A 66 7.27 -5.03 -0.88
N VAL A 67 8.23 -4.72 0.00
CA VAL A 67 9.66 -4.73 -0.33
C VAL A 67 10.14 -6.14 -0.62
N THR A 68 9.79 -7.11 0.24
CA THR A 68 10.10 -8.53 0.05
C THR A 68 9.54 -9.04 -1.27
N LEU A 69 8.25 -8.84 -1.52
CA LEU A 69 7.60 -9.25 -2.76
C LEU A 69 8.27 -8.63 -4.00
N LYS A 70 8.65 -7.35 -3.94
CA LYS A 70 9.38 -6.69 -5.03
C LYS A 70 10.74 -7.33 -5.29
N ALA A 71 11.46 -7.71 -4.25
CA ALA A 71 12.75 -8.39 -4.37
C ALA A 71 12.61 -9.77 -5.02
N VAL A 72 11.65 -10.58 -4.56
CA VAL A 72 11.42 -11.92 -5.13
C VAL A 72 10.93 -11.83 -6.59
N ILE A 73 10.06 -10.87 -6.94
CA ILE A 73 9.66 -10.65 -8.34
C ILE A 73 10.86 -10.23 -9.22
N LYS A 74 11.79 -9.44 -8.67
CA LYS A 74 13.02 -9.08 -9.40
C LYS A 74 13.86 -10.33 -9.68
N GLU A 75 13.95 -11.25 -8.72
CA GLU A 75 14.62 -12.53 -8.89
C GLU A 75 13.96 -13.39 -9.98
N VAL A 76 12.62 -13.52 -9.98
CA VAL A 76 11.86 -14.20 -11.06
C VAL A 76 12.24 -13.65 -12.43
N LYS A 77 12.25 -12.32 -12.59
CA LYS A 77 12.63 -11.69 -13.86
C LYS A 77 14.07 -11.99 -14.25
N GLN A 78 15.00 -11.99 -13.29
CA GLN A 78 16.40 -12.27 -13.55
C GLN A 78 16.60 -13.72 -13.99
N LYS A 79 16.07 -14.68 -13.23
CA LYS A 79 16.19 -16.11 -13.56
C LYS A 79 15.51 -16.45 -14.88
N SER A 80 14.36 -15.84 -15.18
CA SER A 80 13.70 -15.97 -16.49
C SER A 80 14.58 -15.54 -17.67
N LYS A 81 15.41 -14.51 -17.49
CA LYS A 81 16.38 -14.10 -18.53
C LYS A 81 17.52 -15.09 -18.69
N TYR A 82 18.00 -15.68 -17.59
CA TYR A 82 19.03 -16.73 -17.64
C TYR A 82 18.50 -17.99 -18.32
N ILE A 83 17.29 -18.43 -18.00
CA ILE A 83 16.61 -19.53 -18.68
C ILE A 83 16.54 -19.26 -20.19
N ARG A 84 16.19 -18.04 -20.62
CA ARG A 84 16.18 -17.68 -22.04
C ARG A 84 17.58 -17.82 -22.67
N ALA A 85 18.63 -17.40 -21.98
CA ALA A 85 20.00 -17.52 -22.48
C ALA A 85 20.43 -19.00 -22.59
N GLU A 86 20.19 -19.79 -21.56
CA GLU A 86 20.44 -21.24 -21.56
C GLU A 86 19.73 -21.94 -22.73
N MET A 87 18.45 -21.62 -22.94
CA MET A 87 17.66 -22.19 -24.04
C MET A 87 18.20 -21.79 -25.42
N HIS A 88 18.79 -20.59 -25.53
CA HIS A 88 19.48 -20.16 -26.74
C HIS A 88 20.72 -21.00 -27.00
N GLU A 89 21.49 -21.31 -25.96
CA GLU A 89 22.71 -22.11 -26.06
C GLU A 89 22.41 -23.58 -26.41
N ILE A 90 21.39 -24.18 -25.78
CA ILE A 90 21.05 -25.60 -26.00
C ILE A 90 20.39 -25.84 -27.36
N LYS A 91 19.49 -24.96 -27.80
CA LYS A 91 18.65 -25.22 -29.00
C LYS A 91 18.83 -24.21 -30.13
N GLY A 92 19.49 -23.08 -29.89
CA GLY A 92 19.58 -21.99 -30.86
C GLY A 92 18.30 -21.15 -30.96
N LYS A 93 18.46 -19.89 -31.41
CA LYS A 93 17.38 -18.89 -31.53
C LYS A 93 16.22 -19.29 -32.45
N ASP A 94 16.48 -20.16 -33.42
CA ASP A 94 15.50 -20.52 -34.46
C ASP A 94 14.62 -21.71 -34.06
N SER A 95 14.96 -22.40 -32.97
CA SER A 95 14.17 -23.51 -32.44
C SER A 95 12.80 -23.05 -31.93
N GLU A 96 11.81 -23.92 -32.08
CA GLU A 96 10.46 -23.69 -31.54
C GLU A 96 10.50 -23.57 -30.01
N GLN A 97 11.28 -24.42 -29.34
CA GLN A 97 11.42 -24.43 -27.88
C GLN A 97 11.97 -23.11 -27.36
N TYR A 98 13.01 -22.55 -28.00
CA TYR A 98 13.51 -21.22 -27.65
C TYR A 98 12.45 -20.15 -27.85
N ARG A 99 11.71 -20.17 -28.96
CA ARG A 99 10.67 -19.17 -29.25
C ARG A 99 9.56 -19.19 -28.20
N LEU A 100 9.10 -20.37 -27.79
CA LEU A 100 8.10 -20.54 -26.72
C LEU A 100 8.60 -19.95 -25.40
N VAL A 101 9.81 -20.32 -24.97
CA VAL A 101 10.43 -19.79 -23.74
C VAL A 101 10.58 -18.27 -23.83
N ASN A 102 11.14 -17.75 -24.93
CA ASN A 102 11.37 -16.33 -25.12
C ASN A 102 10.07 -15.52 -25.03
N ASN A 103 8.97 -16.02 -25.61
CA ASN A 103 7.68 -15.35 -25.54
C ASN A 103 7.15 -15.22 -24.10
N ILE A 104 7.25 -16.30 -23.30
CA ILE A 104 6.84 -16.28 -21.90
C ILE A 104 7.76 -15.35 -21.09
N VAL A 105 9.08 -15.43 -21.31
CA VAL A 105 10.07 -14.57 -20.63
C VAL A 105 9.80 -13.10 -20.90
N LYS A 106 9.44 -12.71 -22.14
CA LYS A 106 9.06 -11.34 -22.47
C LYS A 106 7.81 -10.86 -21.71
N LEU A 107 6.85 -11.74 -21.44
CA LEU A 107 5.69 -11.41 -20.61
C LEU A 107 6.09 -11.19 -19.14
N ILE A 108 6.97 -12.05 -18.60
CA ILE A 108 7.49 -11.93 -17.23
C ILE A 108 8.30 -10.64 -17.05
N THR A 109 9.20 -10.34 -17.99
CA THR A 109 10.08 -9.17 -17.89
C THR A 109 9.34 -7.87 -18.19
N GLY A 110 8.27 -7.93 -18.98
CA GLY A 110 7.53 -6.76 -19.49
C GLY A 110 8.13 -6.22 -20.80
N GLU A 111 8.89 -7.04 -21.54
CA GLU A 111 9.43 -6.69 -22.86
C GLU A 111 8.33 -6.71 -23.95
N ASN A 112 7.22 -7.44 -23.73
CA ASN A 112 6.07 -7.51 -24.65
C ASN A 112 5.09 -6.32 -24.58
N ILE A 113 5.49 -5.19 -23.99
CA ILE A 113 4.62 -4.02 -23.92
C ILE A 113 4.67 -3.27 -25.27
N SER A 114 3.84 -3.72 -26.23
CA SER A 114 3.48 -2.87 -27.36
C SER A 114 2.85 -1.56 -26.86
N GLU A 115 3.03 -0.46 -27.59
CA GLU A 115 2.42 0.84 -27.24
C GLU A 115 0.89 0.74 -27.04
N HIS A 116 0.26 -0.23 -27.69
CA HIS A 116 -1.17 -0.51 -27.58
C HIS A 116 -1.57 -1.09 -26.21
N SER A 117 -0.73 -1.93 -25.60
CA SER A 117 -0.93 -2.43 -24.23
C SER A 117 -0.71 -1.34 -23.16
N LYS A 118 0.14 -0.33 -23.44
CA LYS A 118 0.27 0.88 -22.59
C LYS A 118 -1.01 1.72 -22.60
N ARG A 119 -1.76 1.74 -23.72
CA ARG A 119 -3.06 2.42 -23.84
C ARG A 119 -4.19 1.67 -23.12
N LYS A 120 -4.26 0.33 -23.15
CA LYS A 120 -5.29 -0.45 -22.41
C LYS A 120 -5.14 -0.37 -20.88
N GLN A 121 -3.92 -0.29 -20.35
CA GLN A 121 -3.72 0.01 -18.91
C GLN A 121 -4.19 1.41 -18.52
N LYS A 122 -4.16 2.38 -19.45
CA LYS A 122 -4.76 3.71 -19.26
C LYS A 122 -6.30 3.67 -19.29
N ILE A 123 -6.90 2.77 -20.06
CA ILE A 123 -8.37 2.68 -20.24
C ILE A 123 -9.07 1.94 -19.09
N LYS A 124 -8.47 0.89 -18.49
CA LYS A 124 -9.02 0.23 -17.29
C LYS A 124 -9.10 1.12 -16.04
N LYS A 125 -8.55 2.34 -16.10
CA LYS A 125 -8.68 3.36 -15.06
C LYS A 125 -10.03 4.10 -15.10
N ASN A 126 -10.86 3.88 -16.12
CA ASN A 126 -12.15 4.56 -16.32
C ASN A 126 -13.24 3.56 -16.78
N LEU A 127 -14.05 3.00 -15.86
CA LEU A 127 -15.39 2.36 -16.04
C LEU A 127 -15.74 1.60 -14.73
N LYS A 128 -16.91 1.62 -14.07
CA LYS A 128 -18.14 2.46 -13.94
C LYS A 128 -18.89 1.89 -12.69
N GLU A 129 -19.64 2.74 -11.97
CA GLU A 129 -20.49 2.41 -10.79
C GLU A 129 -21.54 1.31 -11.05
N GLY A 130 -21.78 0.42 -10.08
CA GLY A 130 -23.05 -0.31 -9.99
C GLY A 130 -23.11 -1.71 -9.37
N GLU A 131 -22.02 -2.38 -9.01
CA GLU A 131 -22.05 -3.74 -8.43
C GLU A 131 -21.19 -3.85 -7.15
N PRO A 132 -21.55 -4.72 -6.19
CA PRO A 132 -20.90 -4.78 -4.87
C PRO A 132 -19.39 -4.99 -5.03
N GLU A 133 -18.61 -4.06 -4.47
CA GLU A 133 -17.17 -3.95 -4.67
C GLU A 133 -16.45 -5.31 -4.52
N PRO A 134 -15.92 -5.88 -5.61
CA PRO A 134 -14.94 -6.93 -5.49
C PRO A 134 -13.59 -6.30 -5.18
N GLU A 135 -12.93 -6.84 -4.15
CA GLU A 135 -11.54 -6.65 -3.71
C GLU A 135 -10.72 -5.66 -4.55
N PHE A 136 -10.21 -4.61 -3.88
CA PHE A 136 -9.30 -3.57 -4.37
C PHE A 136 -8.03 -4.13 -5.07
N ASN A 137 -8.18 -4.82 -6.19
CA ASN A 137 -7.11 -5.42 -6.98
C ASN A 137 -6.47 -4.29 -7.79
N SER A 138 -5.49 -3.62 -7.21
CA SER A 138 -4.76 -2.56 -7.88
C SER A 138 -4.16 -3.06 -9.20
N VAL A 139 -4.02 -2.18 -10.21
CA VAL A 139 -3.35 -2.54 -11.49
C VAL A 139 -1.96 -3.15 -11.25
N SER A 140 -1.29 -2.74 -10.15
CA SER A 140 -0.05 -3.34 -9.70
C SER A 140 -0.17 -4.79 -9.20
N GLU A 141 -1.23 -5.15 -8.47
CA GLU A 141 -1.45 -6.53 -8.01
C GLU A 141 -1.80 -7.48 -9.15
N LEU A 142 -2.67 -7.04 -10.08
CA LEU A 142 -2.98 -7.82 -11.28
C LEU A 142 -1.72 -8.13 -12.08
N ASN A 143 -0.82 -7.16 -12.21
CA ASN A 143 0.47 -7.36 -12.88
C ASN A 143 1.35 -8.38 -12.15
N ARG A 144 1.39 -8.35 -10.80
CA ARG A 144 2.20 -9.30 -10.01
C ARG A 144 1.64 -10.73 -10.10
N LYS A 145 0.31 -10.90 -10.00
CA LYS A 145 -0.36 -12.19 -10.21
C LYS A 145 -0.10 -12.73 -11.63
N SER A 146 -0.13 -11.86 -12.64
CA SER A 146 0.20 -12.24 -14.02
C SER A 146 1.66 -12.69 -14.18
N ILE A 147 2.62 -12.03 -13.53
CA ILE A 147 4.03 -12.45 -13.53
C ILE A 147 4.17 -13.87 -12.95
N LEU A 148 3.54 -14.16 -11.81
CA LEU A 148 3.57 -15.51 -11.23
C LEU A 148 2.92 -16.54 -12.17
N GLY A 149 1.77 -16.22 -12.76
CA GLY A 149 1.11 -17.10 -13.73
C GLY A 149 2.01 -17.45 -14.92
N ASN A 150 2.65 -16.45 -15.52
CA ASN A 150 3.60 -16.66 -16.61
C ASN A 150 4.84 -17.46 -16.16
N PHE A 151 5.32 -17.24 -14.95
CA PHE A 151 6.45 -18.00 -14.40
C PHE A 151 6.10 -19.48 -14.20
N ARG A 152 4.90 -19.79 -13.72
CA ARG A 152 4.38 -21.17 -13.65
C ARG A 152 4.29 -21.82 -15.02
N SER A 153 3.80 -21.09 -16.03
CA SER A 153 3.77 -21.59 -17.41
C SER A 153 5.17 -21.85 -17.97
N LEU A 154 6.14 -20.99 -17.66
CA LEU A 154 7.54 -21.22 -18.02
C LEU A 154 8.06 -22.51 -17.37
N LEU A 155 7.84 -22.68 -16.07
CA LEU A 155 8.28 -23.87 -15.33
C LEU A 155 7.66 -25.15 -15.91
N GLN A 156 6.36 -25.15 -16.19
CA GLN A 156 5.68 -26.29 -16.81
C GLN A 156 6.25 -26.62 -18.20
N LEU A 157 6.55 -25.59 -18.99
CA LEU A 157 7.17 -25.78 -20.30
C LEU A 157 8.55 -26.44 -20.19
N LEU A 158 9.39 -25.98 -19.25
CA LEU A 158 10.72 -26.54 -19.03
C LEU A 158 10.68 -28.00 -18.55
N LYS A 159 9.70 -28.37 -17.72
CA LYS A 159 9.50 -29.77 -17.30
C LYS A 159 9.18 -30.72 -18.45
N ASN A 160 8.62 -30.22 -19.55
CA ASN A 160 8.33 -31.00 -20.75
C ASN A 160 9.54 -31.09 -21.71
N PHE A 161 10.65 -30.43 -21.39
CA PHE A 161 11.86 -30.45 -22.19
C PHE A 161 12.88 -31.40 -21.56
N ASP A 162 12.92 -32.65 -22.04
CA ASP A 162 13.84 -33.69 -21.52
C ASP A 162 15.33 -33.28 -21.63
N PHE A 163 15.65 -32.36 -22.53
CA PHE A 163 16.99 -31.82 -22.72
C PHE A 163 17.35 -30.67 -21.77
N TYR A 164 16.40 -30.16 -20.97
CA TYR A 164 16.63 -29.05 -20.07
C TYR A 164 17.33 -29.53 -18.79
N ASN A 165 18.66 -29.52 -18.83
CA ASN A 165 19.52 -29.91 -17.72
C ASN A 165 20.64 -28.86 -17.52
N PRO A 166 20.30 -27.68 -16.96
CA PRO A 166 21.24 -26.58 -16.86
C PRO A 166 22.38 -26.90 -15.88
N SER A 167 23.57 -26.41 -16.20
CA SER A 167 24.74 -26.54 -15.30
C SER A 167 24.68 -25.58 -14.11
N ASP A 168 24.01 -24.43 -14.27
CA ASP A 168 23.77 -23.48 -13.17
C ASP A 168 22.65 -23.98 -12.25
N SER A 169 23.05 -24.32 -11.02
CA SER A 169 22.15 -24.81 -9.97
C SER A 169 20.97 -23.86 -9.68
N ASN A 170 21.14 -22.56 -9.95
CA ASN A 170 20.13 -21.54 -9.70
C ASN A 170 18.94 -21.58 -10.66
N ILE A 171 19.05 -22.23 -11.82
CA ILE A 171 17.99 -22.32 -12.83
C ILE A 171 17.52 -23.76 -13.10
N THR A 172 17.95 -24.70 -12.25
CA THR A 172 17.40 -26.07 -12.22
C THR A 172 15.90 -26.04 -11.91
N ILE A 173 15.17 -27.08 -12.32
CA ILE A 173 13.72 -27.18 -12.06
C ILE A 173 13.41 -27.04 -10.56
N ALA A 174 14.18 -27.73 -9.70
CA ALA A 174 14.02 -27.65 -8.25
C ALA A 174 14.21 -26.22 -7.71
N ALA A 175 15.28 -25.52 -8.13
CA ALA A 175 15.52 -24.14 -7.70
C ALA A 175 14.44 -23.16 -8.20
N LEU A 176 13.82 -23.44 -9.35
CA LEU A 176 12.72 -22.64 -9.89
C LEU A 176 11.39 -22.92 -9.18
N GLU A 177 11.14 -24.15 -8.77
CA GLU A 177 10.00 -24.52 -7.89
C GLU A 177 10.11 -23.84 -6.53
N ASP A 178 11.30 -23.82 -5.92
CA ASP A 178 11.55 -23.09 -4.68
C ASP A 178 11.29 -21.59 -4.84
N LEU A 179 11.69 -21.01 -5.98
CA LEU A 179 11.40 -19.61 -6.28
C LEU A 179 9.89 -19.37 -6.49
N GLU A 180 9.19 -20.28 -7.16
CA GLU A 180 7.74 -20.21 -7.37
C GLU A 180 6.97 -20.24 -6.04
N SER A 181 7.38 -21.12 -5.13
CA SER A 181 6.87 -21.19 -3.76
C SER A 181 7.11 -19.87 -3.00
N ARG A 182 8.35 -19.33 -3.03
CA ARG A 182 8.66 -18.04 -2.38
C ARG A 182 7.84 -16.87 -2.91
N VAL A 183 7.61 -16.79 -4.23
CA VAL A 183 6.76 -15.75 -4.83
C VAL A 183 5.32 -15.90 -4.37
N THR A 184 4.81 -17.12 -4.37
CA THR A 184 3.43 -17.44 -3.94
C THR A 184 3.21 -17.03 -2.49
N THR A 185 4.11 -17.43 -1.58
CA THR A 185 4.05 -17.05 -0.16
C THR A 185 4.16 -15.53 0.02
N SER A 186 5.08 -14.87 -0.69
CA SER A 186 5.24 -13.41 -0.60
C SER A 186 4.02 -12.64 -1.13
N LEU A 187 3.31 -13.19 -2.12
CA LEU A 187 2.07 -12.60 -2.63
C LEU A 187 0.93 -12.74 -1.62
N ALA A 188 0.80 -13.90 -0.99
CA ALA A 188 -0.21 -14.16 0.04
C ALA A 188 0.01 -13.25 1.26
N ASP A 189 1.25 -13.18 1.78
CA ASP A 189 1.60 -12.30 2.90
C ASP A 189 1.32 -10.82 2.57
N PHE A 190 1.69 -10.35 1.38
CA PHE A 190 1.36 -8.98 0.96
C PHE A 190 -0.16 -8.72 0.95
N ALA A 191 -0.96 -9.65 0.43
CA ALA A 191 -2.41 -9.51 0.38
C ALA A 191 -3.04 -9.51 1.78
N GLU A 192 -2.56 -10.37 2.67
CA GLU A 192 -2.96 -10.42 4.08
C GLU A 192 -2.67 -9.08 4.79
N LYS A 193 -1.43 -8.59 4.73
CA LYS A 193 -1.04 -7.31 5.37
C LYS A 193 -1.75 -6.11 4.76
N GLN A 194 -2.11 -6.19 3.48
CA GLN A 194 -2.91 -5.16 2.83
C GLN A 194 -4.34 -5.14 3.38
N SER A 195 -4.96 -6.31 3.52
CA SER A 195 -6.30 -6.46 4.12
C SER A 195 -6.31 -5.97 5.57
N GLU A 196 -5.34 -6.39 6.39
CA GLU A 196 -5.19 -5.93 7.77
C GLU A 196 -5.09 -4.40 7.87
N PHE A 197 -4.29 -3.77 7.00
CA PHE A 197 -4.13 -2.32 6.96
C PHE A 197 -5.43 -1.60 6.55
N VAL A 198 -6.11 -2.10 5.52
CA VAL A 198 -7.37 -1.52 5.05
C VAL A 198 -8.44 -1.62 6.13
N ASN A 199 -8.59 -2.79 6.76
CA ASN A 199 -9.56 -3.01 7.82
C ASN A 199 -9.30 -2.09 9.02
N GLU A 200 -8.04 -1.95 9.44
CA GLU A 200 -7.67 -1.03 10.52
C GLU A 200 -7.95 0.42 10.14
N SER A 201 -7.60 0.82 8.92
CA SER A 201 -7.80 2.17 8.45
C SER A 201 -9.29 2.53 8.38
N SER A 202 -10.15 1.60 7.98
CA SER A 202 -11.59 1.78 7.96
C SER A 202 -12.15 1.86 9.38
N ARG A 203 -11.70 0.96 10.27
CA ARG A 203 -12.10 0.93 11.68
C ARG A 203 -11.89 2.28 12.36
N ILE A 204 -10.74 2.92 12.16
CA ILE A 204 -10.40 4.16 12.85
C ILE A 204 -10.83 5.43 12.10
N SER A 205 -11.41 5.33 10.90
CA SER A 205 -11.72 6.49 10.04
C SER A 205 -12.65 7.50 10.72
N HIS A 206 -13.63 7.02 11.49
CA HIS A 206 -14.59 7.84 12.22
C HIS A 206 -13.94 8.83 13.20
N TYR A 207 -12.81 8.46 13.82
CA TYR A 207 -12.06 9.36 14.71
C TYR A 207 -11.56 10.62 14.02
N PHE A 208 -11.42 10.58 12.69
CA PHE A 208 -10.82 11.65 11.91
C PHE A 208 -11.85 12.45 11.11
N ASP A 209 -12.75 11.76 10.43
CA ASP A 209 -13.54 12.32 9.34
C ASP A 209 -15.01 12.57 9.69
N ASP A 210 -15.51 11.98 10.78
CA ASP A 210 -16.90 12.13 11.20
C ASP A 210 -17.19 13.53 11.77
N LYS A 211 -18.49 13.85 11.82
CA LYS A 211 -19.03 14.92 12.65
C LYS A 211 -18.75 14.53 14.11
N ASN A 212 -17.85 15.24 14.78
CA ASN A 212 -17.23 14.93 16.09
C ASN A 212 -15.87 14.21 16.06
N GLY A 213 -15.29 13.94 14.89
CA GLY A 213 -13.89 13.53 14.75
C GLY A 213 -12.91 14.68 15.03
N LEU A 214 -11.61 14.38 15.02
CA LEU A 214 -10.52 15.32 15.33
C LEU A 214 -10.63 16.63 14.52
N LYS A 215 -10.93 16.53 13.22
CA LYS A 215 -11.02 17.71 12.34
C LYS A 215 -12.16 18.64 12.78
N ASP A 216 -13.31 18.08 13.11
CA ASP A 216 -14.47 18.87 13.49
C ASP A 216 -14.30 19.47 14.90
N ARG A 217 -13.81 18.69 15.87
CA ARG A 217 -13.49 19.20 17.21
C ARG A 217 -12.46 20.31 17.17
N ALA A 218 -11.38 20.14 16.41
CA ALA A 218 -10.35 21.17 16.26
C ALA A 218 -10.92 22.47 15.68
N ARG A 219 -11.78 22.36 14.65
CA ARG A 219 -12.47 23.50 14.06
C ARG A 219 -13.38 24.21 15.07
N ARG A 220 -14.19 23.46 15.82
CA ARG A 220 -15.12 24.02 16.81
C ARG A 220 -14.39 24.67 17.99
N ALA A 221 -13.33 24.05 18.50
CA ALA A 221 -12.48 24.62 19.55
C ALA A 221 -11.87 25.96 19.11
N LYS A 222 -11.35 26.05 17.88
CA LYS A 222 -10.84 27.32 17.32
C LYS A 222 -11.90 28.41 17.23
N ILE A 223 -13.12 28.05 16.81
CA ILE A 223 -14.23 29.00 16.72
C ILE A 223 -14.61 29.50 18.12
N HIS A 224 -14.60 28.62 19.13
CA HIS A 224 -14.85 29.01 20.51
C HIS A 224 -13.80 30.00 21.02
N VAL A 225 -12.51 29.71 20.82
CA VAL A 225 -11.42 30.63 21.19
C VAL A 225 -11.61 31.99 20.51
N LYS A 226 -11.90 32.01 19.20
CA LYS A 226 -12.18 33.26 18.47
C LYS A 226 -13.32 34.07 19.07
N ARG A 227 -14.41 33.40 19.47
CA ARG A 227 -15.60 34.05 20.04
C ARG A 227 -15.33 34.60 21.44
N LYS A 228 -14.57 33.87 22.24
CA LYS A 228 -14.33 34.21 23.65
C LYS A 228 -13.24 35.26 23.83
N TYR A 229 -12.14 35.15 23.09
CA TYR A 229 -10.97 36.05 23.21
C TYR A 229 -10.96 37.15 22.14
N GLY A 230 -11.69 36.98 21.04
CA GLY A 230 -11.71 37.90 19.91
C GLY A 230 -10.84 37.44 18.74
N LYS A 231 -11.07 38.03 17.57
CA LYS A 231 -10.36 37.69 16.33
C LYS A 231 -8.89 38.15 16.35
N ASP A 232 -8.58 39.23 17.05
CA ASP A 232 -7.26 39.85 17.06
C ASP A 232 -6.45 39.48 18.32
N SER A 233 -6.96 38.51 19.10
CA SER A 233 -6.32 38.04 20.33
C SER A 233 -5.06 37.20 20.04
N GLN A 234 -4.12 37.19 20.99
CA GLN A 234 -2.90 36.38 20.86
C GLN A 234 -3.22 34.88 20.89
N GLU A 235 -4.21 34.46 21.67
CA GLU A 235 -4.72 33.09 21.78
C GLU A 235 -5.25 32.60 20.43
N TYR A 236 -6.12 33.39 19.79
CA TYR A 236 -6.64 33.01 18.48
C TYR A 236 -5.55 33.08 17.39
N ALA A 237 -4.63 34.03 17.46
CA ALA A 237 -3.50 34.12 16.53
C ALA A 237 -2.58 32.87 16.61
N ALA A 238 -2.32 32.36 17.81
CA ALA A 238 -1.52 31.15 18.03
C ALA A 238 -2.16 29.91 17.38
N LEU A 239 -3.48 29.77 17.47
CA LEU A 239 -4.21 28.65 16.89
C LEU A 239 -4.48 28.80 15.38
N SER A 240 -4.73 30.01 14.89
CA SER A 240 -5.15 30.24 13.50
C SER A 240 -4.03 29.97 12.48
N LYS A 241 -2.76 30.18 12.86
CA LYS A 241 -1.58 29.93 12.02
C LYS A 241 -1.28 28.45 11.78
N LYS A 242 -1.83 27.55 12.60
CA LYS A 242 -1.58 26.11 12.52
C LYS A 242 -2.68 25.39 11.71
N LYS A 243 -2.26 24.40 10.91
CA LYS A 243 -3.15 23.47 10.19
C LYS A 243 -3.58 22.36 11.16
N TYR A 244 -4.87 22.05 11.20
CA TYR A 244 -5.44 20.97 12.00
C TYR A 244 -6.42 20.18 11.14
#